data_AF-A0A0L9V1Y6-F1
#
_entry.id   AF-A0A0L9V1Y6-F1
#
_cell.length_a   1.000
_cell.length_b   1.000
_cell.length_c   1.000
_cell.angle_alpha   90.00
_cell.angle_beta   90.00
_cell.angle_gamma   90.00
#
_symmetry.space_group_name_H-M   'P 1'
#
loop_
_entity.id
_entity.type
_entity.pdbx_description
1 polymer ?
#
loop_
_entity_poly.entity_id
_entity_poly.type
_entity_poly.pdbx_seq_one_letter_code
_entity_poly.pdbx_strand_id
1 'polypeptide(L)'
;MNDSLTFRHIKNSDFQEVTLEVEGKTVLKFAMCYGFRNLQNIVRKLETGKCDYHFLEIMACPSGCLNGGGQIKPISGQSPKELGSC
;
A
#
# COMPACT_ATOMS: atom_id res chain seq x y z
N MET A 1 13.07 -18.88 -18.50
CA MET A 1 11.82 -18.77 -17.71
C MET A 1 11.59 -17.28 -17.50
N ASN A 2 10.49 -16.74 -18.02
CA ASN A 2 10.17 -15.32 -17.92
C ASN A 2 9.17 -15.16 -16.77
N ASP A 3 9.70 -15.12 -15.56
CA ASP A 3 8.92 -14.77 -14.38
C ASP A 3 9.04 -13.26 -14.19
N SER A 4 7.92 -12.57 -14.03
CA SER A 4 7.92 -11.11 -13.96
C SER A 4 7.00 -10.59 -12.86
N LEU A 5 7.47 -9.56 -12.15
CA LEU A 5 6.71 -8.81 -11.17
C LEU A 5 6.33 -7.45 -11.78
N THR A 6 5.04 -7.19 -11.89
CA THR A 6 4.51 -5.91 -12.39
C THR A 6 3.95 -5.10 -11.24
N PHE A 7 4.42 -3.86 -11.08
CA PHE A 7 3.99 -2.92 -10.05
C PHE A 7 3.17 -1.79 -10.68
N ARG A 8 1.98 -1.51 -10.14
CA ARG A 8 1.09 -0.47 -10.67
C ARG A 8 0.43 0.33 -9.56
N HIS A 9 0.57 1.65 -9.60
CA HIS A 9 -0.23 2.55 -8.78
C HIS A 9 -1.64 2.69 -9.35
N ILE A 10 -2.67 2.55 -8.52
CA ILE A 10 -4.05 2.53 -8.99
C ILE A 10 -4.68 3.93 -8.96
N LYS A 11 -4.57 4.64 -7.84
CA LYS A 11 -5.17 5.98 -7.65
C LYS A 11 -4.17 7.02 -7.18
N ASN A 12 -3.31 6.62 -6.25
CA ASN A 12 -2.28 7.44 -5.64
C ASN A 12 -1.09 6.54 -5.29
N SER A 13 -0.03 7.14 -4.75
CA SER A 13 1.15 6.42 -4.26
C SER A 13 0.84 5.47 -3.10
N ASP A 14 -0.26 5.67 -2.39
CA ASP A 14 -0.68 4.88 -1.23
C ASP A 14 -1.55 3.66 -1.60
N PHE A 15 -1.76 3.40 -2.89
CA PHE A 15 -2.41 2.17 -3.37
C PHE A 15 -1.62 1.61 -4.54
N GLN A 16 -0.89 0.53 -4.28
CA GLN A 16 -0.12 -0.19 -5.29
C GLN A 16 -0.61 -1.63 -5.42
N GLU A 17 -0.77 -2.08 -6.66
CA GLU A 17 -1.05 -3.46 -7.02
C GLU A 17 0.21 -4.10 -7.58
N VAL A 18 0.45 -5.35 -7.18
CA VAL A 18 1.57 -6.16 -7.67
C VAL A 18 1.02 -7.45 -8.24
N THR A 19 1.47 -7.80 -9.43
CA THR A 19 1.11 -9.04 -10.10
C THR A 19 2.35 -9.87 -10.36
N LEU A 20 2.33 -11.13 -9.94
CA LEU A 20 3.34 -12.12 -10.29
C LEU A 20 2.84 -12.93 -11.47
N GLU A 21 3.61 -12.90 -12.55
CA GLU A 21 3.39 -13.72 -13.74
C GLU A 21 4.46 -14.79 -13.85
N VAL A 22 4.02 -16.02 -14.08
CA VAL A 22 4.88 -17.18 -14.35
C VAL A 22 4.36 -17.81 -15.64
N GLU A 23 5.25 -17.99 -16.62
CA GLU A 23 4.89 -18.54 -17.94
C GLU A 23 3.73 -17.78 -18.63
N GLY A 24 3.69 -16.46 -18.45
CA GLY A 24 2.64 -15.59 -19.02
C GLY A 24 1.27 -15.71 -18.36
N LYS A 25 1.16 -16.40 -17.21
CA LYS A 25 -0.06 -16.49 -16.41
C LYS A 25 0.12 -15.75 -15.10
N THR A 26 -0.85 -14.92 -14.74
CA THR A 26 -0.94 -14.36 -13.39
C THR A 26 -1.19 -15.47 -12.38
N VAL A 27 -0.22 -15.73 -11.52
CA VAL A 27 -0.32 -16.77 -10.47
C VAL A 27 -0.60 -16.18 -9.10
N LEU A 28 -0.16 -14.95 -8.84
CA LEU A 28 -0.44 -14.25 -7.59
C LEU A 28 -0.71 -12.78 -7.85
N LYS A 29 -1.57 -12.21 -7.01
CA LYS A 29 -1.96 -10.80 -7.03
C LYS A 29 -1.90 -10.26 -5.61
N PHE A 30 -1.17 -9.19 -5.42
CA PHE A 30 -0.94 -8.54 -4.14
C PHE A 30 -1.41 -7.09 -4.21
N ALA A 31 -1.75 -6.49 -3.08
CA ALA A 31 -1.84 -5.04 -3.00
C ALA A 31 -1.34 -4.48 -1.67
N MET A 32 -0.72 -3.30 -1.75
CA MET A 32 -0.39 -2.45 -0.62
C MET A 32 -1.39 -1.31 -0.58
N CYS A 33 -2.05 -1.15 0.57
CA CYS A 33 -3.16 -0.23 0.77
C CYS A 33 -2.94 0.61 2.03
N TYR A 34 -2.47 1.85 1.84
CA TYR A 34 -2.18 2.77 2.92
C TYR A 34 -3.23 3.88 2.99
N GLY A 35 -3.55 4.31 4.22
CA GLY A 35 -4.54 5.34 4.47
C GLY A 35 -5.97 4.80 4.61
N PHE A 36 -6.69 5.31 5.61
CA PHE A 36 -8.05 4.89 5.94
C PHE A 36 -9.03 4.97 4.75
N ARG A 37 -8.87 5.96 3.87
CA ARG A 37 -9.69 6.11 2.64
C ARG A 37 -9.52 4.93 1.69
N ASN A 38 -8.30 4.41 1.53
CA ASN A 38 -8.03 3.26 0.68
C ASN A 38 -8.52 1.97 1.36
N LEU A 39 -8.31 1.85 2.68
CA LEU A 39 -8.80 0.74 3.48
C LEU A 39 -10.32 0.53 3.34
N GLN A 40 -11.11 1.60 3.43
CA GLN A 40 -12.57 1.54 3.24
C GLN A 40 -12.97 0.94 1.88
N ASN A 41 -12.20 1.20 0.82
CA ASN A 41 -12.47 0.63 -0.50
C ASN A 41 -12.16 -0.87 -0.55
N ILE A 42 -11.08 -1.30 0.11
CA ILE A 42 -10.71 -2.72 0.21
C ILE A 42 -11.75 -3.50 1.02
N VAL A 43 -12.15 -2.99 2.17
CA VAL A 43 -13.18 -3.63 3.01
C VAL A 43 -14.47 -3.86 2.22
N ARG A 44 -14.94 -2.84 1.49
CA ARG A 44 -16.13 -2.98 0.62
C ARG A 44 -15.94 -4.04 -0.48
N LYS A 45 -14.75 -4.16 -1.07
CA LYS A 45 -14.45 -5.21 -2.06
C LYS A 45 -14.47 -6.61 -1.43
N LEU A 46 -13.95 -6.75 -0.21
CA LEU A 46 -13.97 -8.01 0.54
C LEU A 46 -15.41 -8.41 0.88
N GLU A 47 -16.19 -7.50 1.45
CA GLU A 47 -17.61 -7.72 1.82
C GLU A 47 -18.47 -8.11 0.61
N THR A 48 -18.18 -7.55 -0.58
CA THR A 48 -18.92 -7.85 -1.81
C THR A 48 -18.38 -9.06 -2.58
N GLY A 49 -17.34 -9.74 -2.09
CA GLY A 49 -16.70 -10.86 -2.78
C GLY A 49 -15.98 -10.47 -4.08
N LYS A 50 -15.62 -9.19 -4.24
CA LYS A 50 -14.96 -8.62 -5.44
C LYS A 50 -13.47 -8.35 -5.23
N CYS A 51 -12.90 -8.85 -4.13
CA CYS A 51 -11.47 -8.73 -3.85
C CYS A 51 -10.73 -9.93 -4.44
N ASP A 52 -9.89 -9.69 -5.44
CA ASP A 52 -9.12 -10.71 -6.16
C ASP A 52 -7.63 -10.73 -5.74
N TYR A 53 -7.30 -10.09 -4.63
CA TYR A 53 -5.96 -10.10 -4.04
C TYR A 53 -5.77 -11.35 -3.17
N HIS A 54 -4.65 -12.04 -3.40
CA HIS A 54 -4.22 -13.18 -2.60
C HIS A 54 -3.55 -12.75 -1.29
N PHE A 55 -2.95 -11.55 -1.29
CA PHE A 55 -2.32 -10.95 -0.12
C PHE A 55 -2.53 -9.43 -0.12
N LEU A 56 -2.74 -8.89 1.07
CA LEU A 56 -2.98 -7.46 1.30
C LEU A 56 -2.12 -6.97 2.44
N GLU A 57 -1.29 -5.96 2.19
CA GLU A 57 -0.62 -5.18 3.23
C GLU A 57 -1.39 -3.89 3.48
N ILE A 58 -1.80 -3.65 4.73
CA ILE A 58 -2.71 -2.57 5.09
C ILE A 58 -2.08 -1.70 6.19
N MET A 59 -2.10 -0.39 5.97
CA MET A 59 -1.74 0.59 7.01
C MET A 59 -2.80 1.69 7.10
N ALA A 60 -3.10 2.15 8.31
CA ALA A 60 -4.14 3.16 8.53
C ALA A 60 -3.72 4.58 8.09
N CYS A 61 -2.43 4.90 8.16
CA CYS A 61 -1.88 6.20 7.82
C CYS A 61 -1.37 6.23 6.36
N PRO A 62 -1.55 7.34 5.63
CA PRO A 62 -0.89 7.56 4.33
C PRO A 62 0.64 7.45 4.47
N SER A 63 1.31 6.83 3.51
CA SER A 63 2.75 6.54 3.54
C SER A 63 3.25 5.74 4.76
N GLY A 64 2.34 5.08 5.49
CA GLY A 64 2.66 4.16 6.57
C GLY A 64 3.01 4.82 7.90
N CYS A 65 3.69 4.06 8.78
CA CYS A 65 3.93 4.42 10.18
C CYS A 65 4.74 5.71 10.37
N LEU A 66 5.54 6.12 9.38
CA LEU A 66 6.32 7.37 9.42
C LEU A 66 5.43 8.62 9.46
N ASN A 67 4.18 8.53 9.00
CA ASN A 67 3.19 9.59 9.13
C ASN A 67 2.13 9.27 10.22
N GLY A 68 2.48 8.41 11.16
CA GLY A 68 1.61 8.03 12.28
C GLY A 68 1.30 9.21 13.19
N GLY A 69 0.08 9.27 13.72
CA GLY A 69 -0.33 10.35 14.64
C GLY A 69 0.45 10.39 15.96
N GLY A 70 1.20 9.33 16.29
CA GLY A 70 2.08 9.24 17.46
C GLY A 70 3.51 9.72 17.21
N GLN A 71 3.86 10.19 16.02
CA GLN A 71 5.19 10.71 15.72
C GLN A 71 5.45 12.03 16.47
N ILE A 72 6.71 12.27 16.83
CA ILE A 72 7.14 13.56 17.40
C ILE A 72 6.89 14.63 16.34
N LYS A 73 6.31 15.77 16.74
CA LYS A 73 6.11 16.88 15.81
C LYS A 73 7.45 17.54 15.52
N PRO A 74 7.75 17.89 14.26
CA PRO A 74 8.95 18.66 13.95
C PRO A 74 8.95 19.97 14.73
N ILE A 75 10.11 20.34 15.27
CA ILE A 75 10.32 21.66 15.87
C ILE A 75 10.26 22.70 14.74
N SER A 76 9.81 23.92 15.05
CA SER A 76 9.74 25.01 14.06
C SER A 76 11.06 25.16 13.30
N GLY A 77 11.04 24.87 11.98
CA GLY A 77 12.20 24.91 11.10
C GLY A 77 12.77 23.54 10.69
N GLN A 78 12.33 22.44 11.29
CA GLN A 78 12.71 21.08 10.87
C GLN A 78 11.72 20.50 9.87
N SER A 79 12.21 19.77 8.87
CA SER A 79 11.35 19.07 7.93
C SER A 79 10.85 17.74 8.54
N PRO A 80 9.61 17.30 8.25
CA PRO A 80 9.09 16.02 8.73
C PRO A 80 9.94 14.80 8.32
N LYS A 81 10.74 14.92 7.25
CA LYS A 81 11.62 13.85 6.74
C LYS A 81 12.84 13.61 7.65
N GLU A 82 13.29 14.61 8.39
CA GLU A 82 14.48 14.53 9.25
C GLU A 82 14.20 13.89 10.63
N LEU A 83 12.93 13.76 11.02
CA LEU A 83 12.55 13.11 12.27
C LEU A 83 12.47 11.58 12.17
N GLY A 84 12.42 11.03 10.96
CA GLY A 84 12.27 9.59 10.72
C GLY A 84 13.60 8.83 10.54
N SER A 85 14.75 9.51 10.64
CA SER A 85 16.08 8.93 10.44
C SER A 85 16.83 8.79 11.78
N CYS A 86 16.24 8.03 12.70
CA CYS A 86 16.96 7.48 13.85
C CYS A 86 17.47 6.09 13.48
#